data_AF-A0AA40K3L9-F1
#
_entry.id   AF-A0AA40K3L9-F1
#
_cell.length_a   1.000
_cell.length_b   1.000
_cell.length_c   1.000
_cell.angle_alpha   90.00
_cell.angle_beta   90.00
_cell.angle_gamma   90.00
#
_symmetry.space_group_name_H-M   'P 1'
#
loop_
_entity.id
_entity.type
_entity.pdbx_description
1 polymer ?
#
loop_
_entity_poly.entity_id
_entity_poly.type
_entity_poly.pdbx_seq_one_letter_code
_entity_poly.pdbx_strand_id
1 'polypeptide(L)'
;SFIYEATYTDGEIYWHIRKYQDDPLQRFKWQRRLTPSKEKNVKLLLSKGDYRSIVTALDRLRPYMGHWHGFKLGNIHTNLAARCDELLVYHFNYIADVWDNIVGHDDELKACVDIESVAFLQFRAPSASLADRKFIVKSMDCSILFPDISSKHHRQLLKDRLLAETRIIPSLATWEKNMKYIRIGASIIAEHI
;
A
#
# COMPACT_ATOMS: atom_id res chain seq x y z
N SER A 1 -2.28 30.75 -17.96
CA SER A 1 -1.81 30.63 -16.57
C SER A 1 -1.42 29.18 -16.35
N PHE A 2 -0.11 28.88 -16.27
CA PHE A 2 0.38 27.51 -16.07
C PHE A 2 0.19 27.14 -14.61
N ILE A 3 -0.84 26.34 -14.32
CA ILE A 3 -1.05 25.76 -13.00
C ILE A 3 0.05 24.72 -12.80
N TYR A 4 0.90 24.92 -11.80
CA TYR A 4 1.85 23.93 -11.33
C TYR A 4 1.07 22.67 -10.93
N GLU A 5 1.07 21.65 -11.80
CA GLU A 5 0.55 20.34 -11.45
C GLU A 5 1.38 19.78 -10.30
N ALA A 6 0.73 19.48 -9.17
CA ALA A 6 1.36 18.75 -8.08
C ALA A 6 2.03 17.48 -8.65
N THR A 7 3.27 17.21 -8.22
CA THR A 7 3.99 16.03 -8.68
C THR A 7 3.42 14.81 -7.98
N TYR A 8 2.54 14.08 -8.67
CA TYR A 8 1.96 12.83 -8.16
C TYR A 8 2.99 11.71 -8.15
N THR A 9 2.91 10.86 -7.12
CA THR A 9 3.66 9.62 -7.03
C THR A 9 3.14 8.56 -7.98
N ASP A 10 3.96 7.52 -8.21
CA ASP A 10 3.59 6.37 -9.04
C ASP A 10 2.30 5.69 -8.56
N GLY A 11 2.15 5.51 -7.25
CA GLY A 11 0.96 4.88 -6.69
C GLY A 11 -0.28 5.74 -6.74
N GLU A 12 -0.18 7.06 -6.54
CA GLU A 12 -1.33 7.96 -6.71
C GLU A 12 -1.83 7.95 -8.16
N ILE A 13 -0.90 7.99 -9.13
CA ILE A 13 -1.27 7.88 -10.55
C ILE A 13 -1.96 6.53 -10.82
N TYR A 14 -1.40 5.42 -10.34
CA TYR A 14 -2.01 4.10 -10.48
C TYR A 14 -3.39 4.03 -9.84
N TRP A 15 -3.55 4.53 -8.61
CA TRP A 15 -4.81 4.56 -7.88
C TRP A 15 -5.89 5.28 -8.69
N HIS A 16 -5.56 6.44 -9.27
CA HIS A 16 -6.48 7.16 -10.14
C HIS A 16 -6.80 6.41 -11.44
N ILE A 17 -5.83 5.75 -12.07
CA ILE A 17 -6.08 4.88 -13.24
C ILE A 17 -7.07 3.76 -12.89
N ARG A 18 -6.99 3.18 -11.69
CA ARG A 18 -7.95 2.18 -11.20
C ARG A 18 -9.31 2.78 -10.87
N LYS A 19 -9.35 3.96 -10.22
CA LYS A 19 -10.59 4.68 -9.89
C LYS A 19 -11.42 5.00 -11.13
N TYR A 20 -10.79 5.43 -12.20
CA TYR A 20 -11.45 5.79 -13.45
C TYR A 20 -11.44 4.66 -14.48
N GLN A 21 -11.39 3.39 -14.07
CA GLN A 21 -11.32 2.26 -15.01
C GLN A 21 -12.47 2.24 -16.03
N ASP A 22 -13.65 2.72 -15.62
CA ASP A 22 -14.88 2.76 -16.42
C ASP A 22 -15.10 4.13 -17.12
N ASP A 23 -14.19 5.09 -16.92
CA ASP A 23 -14.19 6.40 -17.58
C ASP A 23 -12.92 6.56 -18.44
N PRO A 24 -12.99 6.25 -19.75
CA PRO A 24 -11.83 6.30 -20.64
C PRO A 24 -11.14 7.66 -20.69
N LEU A 25 -11.90 8.76 -20.60
CA LEU A 25 -11.35 10.11 -20.70
C LEU A 25 -10.53 10.45 -19.46
N GLN A 26 -11.08 10.19 -18.26
CA GLN A 26 -10.37 10.44 -17.01
C GLN A 26 -9.18 9.49 -16.86
N ARG A 27 -9.35 8.21 -17.21
CA ARG A 27 -8.25 7.23 -17.21
C ARG A 27 -7.10 7.67 -18.09
N PHE A 28 -7.39 8.14 -19.31
CA PHE A 28 -6.38 8.60 -20.26
C PHE A 28 -5.60 9.80 -19.71
N LYS A 29 -6.27 10.75 -19.03
CA LYS A 29 -5.59 11.88 -18.37
C LYS A 29 -4.54 11.42 -17.36
N TRP A 30 -4.86 10.42 -16.53
CA TRP A 30 -3.91 9.88 -15.55
C TRP A 30 -2.80 9.06 -16.20
N GLN A 31 -3.11 8.28 -17.25
CA GLN A 31 -2.10 7.53 -18.00
C GLN A 31 -1.03 8.43 -18.63
N ARG A 32 -1.41 9.61 -19.12
CA ARG A 32 -0.46 10.58 -19.72
C ARG A 32 0.59 11.11 -18.75
N ARG A 33 0.41 10.92 -17.44
CA ARG A 33 1.40 11.30 -16.41
C ARG A 33 2.53 10.29 -16.27
N LEU A 34 2.38 9.09 -16.83
CA LEU A 34 3.38 8.04 -16.76
C LEU A 34 4.48 8.28 -17.79
N THR A 35 5.72 7.89 -17.44
CA THR A 35 6.77 7.72 -18.43
C THR A 35 6.44 6.54 -19.35
N PRO A 36 6.99 6.46 -20.58
CA PRO A 36 6.75 5.33 -21.48
C PRO A 36 7.05 3.96 -20.86
N SER A 37 8.07 3.87 -20.01
CA SER A 37 8.41 2.64 -19.27
C SER A 37 7.34 2.28 -18.23
N LYS A 38 6.86 3.23 -17.44
CA LYS A 38 5.82 3.01 -16.43
C LYS A 38 4.47 2.70 -17.07
N GLU A 39 4.16 3.32 -18.20
CA GLU A 39 2.94 3.03 -18.97
C GLU A 39 2.92 1.57 -19.45
N LYS A 40 4.05 1.07 -19.98
CA LYS A 40 4.20 -0.36 -20.33
C LYS A 40 3.98 -1.26 -19.12
N ASN A 41 4.56 -0.92 -17.96
CA ASN A 41 4.39 -1.70 -16.73
C ASN A 41 2.93 -1.74 -16.27
N VAL A 42 2.22 -0.61 -16.33
CA VAL A 42 0.79 -0.55 -15.99
C VAL A 42 -0.04 -1.36 -16.99
N LYS A 43 0.25 -1.26 -18.29
CA LYS A 43 -0.43 -2.06 -19.32
C LYS A 43 -0.22 -3.57 -19.12
N LEU A 44 1.00 -3.99 -18.75
CA LEU A 44 1.31 -5.37 -18.40
C LEU A 44 0.50 -5.83 -17.18
N LEU A 45 0.56 -5.07 -16.08
CA LEU A 45 -0.15 -5.39 -14.84
C LEU A 45 -1.67 -5.48 -15.04
N LEU A 46 -2.24 -4.61 -15.88
CA LEU A 46 -3.67 -4.55 -16.19
C LEU A 46 -4.07 -5.39 -17.42
N SER A 47 -3.13 -6.16 -18.00
CA SER A 47 -3.44 -7.01 -19.14
C SER A 47 -4.43 -8.10 -18.73
N LYS A 48 -5.34 -8.45 -19.64
CA LYS A 48 -6.33 -9.49 -19.38
C LYS A 48 -5.59 -10.83 -19.30
N GLY A 49 -5.54 -11.46 -18.12
CA GLY A 49 -4.89 -12.76 -17.92
C GLY A 49 -4.23 -12.91 -16.55
N ASP A 50 -2.99 -13.40 -16.58
CA ASP A 50 -2.20 -13.96 -15.47
C ASP A 50 -2.13 -13.11 -14.18
N TYR A 51 -2.22 -11.78 -14.29
CA TYR A 51 -2.05 -10.87 -13.15
C TYR A 51 -3.38 -10.38 -12.53
N ARG A 52 -4.52 -10.93 -12.94
CA ARG A 52 -5.83 -10.50 -12.43
C ARG A 52 -5.94 -10.63 -10.91
N SER A 53 -5.45 -11.72 -10.34
CA SER A 53 -5.44 -11.96 -8.89
C SER A 53 -4.62 -10.90 -8.15
N ILE A 54 -3.46 -10.51 -8.71
CA ILE A 54 -2.60 -9.46 -8.17
C ILE A 54 -3.33 -8.11 -8.18
N VAL A 55 -3.98 -7.75 -9.29
CA VAL A 55 -4.77 -6.51 -9.39
C VAL A 55 -5.92 -6.51 -8.40
N THR A 56 -6.63 -7.63 -8.25
CA THR A 56 -7.71 -7.75 -7.24
C THR A 56 -7.17 -7.56 -5.82
N ALA A 57 -6.02 -8.13 -5.49
CA ALA A 57 -5.40 -7.94 -4.18
C ALA A 57 -4.94 -6.49 -3.95
N LEU A 58 -4.36 -5.83 -4.96
CA LEU A 58 -4.04 -4.40 -4.93
C LEU A 58 -5.28 -3.52 -4.78
N ASP A 59 -6.39 -3.89 -5.42
CA ASP A 59 -7.64 -3.12 -5.35
C ASP A 59 -8.22 -3.10 -3.93
N ARG A 60 -7.91 -4.10 -3.07
CA ARG A 60 -8.26 -4.08 -1.64
C ARG A 60 -7.58 -2.94 -0.87
N LEU A 61 -6.46 -2.42 -1.37
CA LEU A 61 -5.72 -1.32 -0.74
C LEU A 61 -6.22 0.06 -1.15
N ARG A 62 -7.17 0.15 -2.11
CA ARG A 62 -7.70 1.42 -2.60
C ARG A 62 -8.34 2.32 -1.54
N PRO A 63 -9.03 1.80 -0.51
CA PRO A 63 -9.59 2.66 0.55
C PRO A 63 -8.53 3.43 1.33
N TYR A 64 -7.28 2.95 1.33
CA TYR A 64 -6.20 3.43 2.18
C TYR A 64 -5.21 4.30 1.40
N MET A 65 -5.55 5.57 1.18
CA MET A 65 -4.75 6.49 0.37
C MET A 65 -3.29 6.60 0.85
N GLY A 66 -3.04 6.57 2.17
CA GLY A 66 -1.71 6.68 2.76
C GLY A 66 -0.69 5.63 2.30
N HIS A 67 -1.15 4.47 1.80
CA HIS A 67 -0.23 3.46 1.27
C HIS A 67 0.35 3.79 -0.10
N TRP A 68 -0.40 4.50 -0.94
CA TRP A 68 -0.08 4.62 -2.37
C TRP A 68 1.18 5.44 -2.62
N HIS A 69 1.59 6.30 -1.68
CA HIS A 69 2.88 6.98 -1.71
C HIS A 69 4.08 6.00 -1.78
N GLY A 70 3.93 4.80 -1.20
CA GLY A 70 4.98 3.79 -1.15
C GLY A 70 5.10 2.90 -2.40
N PHE A 71 4.15 2.95 -3.33
CA PHE A 71 4.06 2.03 -4.47
C PHE A 71 4.88 2.53 -5.67
N LYS A 72 5.77 1.69 -6.23
CA LYS A 72 6.64 2.09 -7.34
C LYS A 72 6.35 1.29 -8.61
N LEU A 73 5.80 1.97 -9.60
CA LEU A 73 5.50 1.37 -10.91
C LEU A 73 6.76 0.93 -11.66
N GLY A 74 7.90 1.55 -11.38
CA GLY A 74 9.18 1.22 -12.02
C GLY A 74 9.59 -0.25 -11.83
N ASN A 75 9.30 -0.85 -10.67
CA ASN A 75 9.75 -2.21 -10.33
C ASN A 75 8.75 -3.31 -10.72
N ILE A 76 7.55 -2.96 -11.17
CA ILE A 76 6.46 -3.92 -11.39
C ILE A 76 6.87 -5.01 -12.37
N HIS A 77 7.43 -4.66 -13.53
CA HIS A 77 7.88 -5.64 -14.51
C HIS A 77 8.88 -6.66 -13.92
N THR A 78 9.79 -6.22 -13.06
CA THR A 78 10.78 -7.11 -12.45
C THR A 78 10.20 -7.93 -11.31
N ASN A 79 9.22 -7.38 -10.57
CA ASN A 79 8.50 -8.12 -9.54
C ASN A 79 7.65 -9.23 -10.16
N LEU A 80 6.99 -8.97 -11.29
CA LEU A 80 6.23 -9.97 -12.05
C LEU A 80 7.14 -11.02 -12.72
N ALA A 81 8.32 -10.61 -13.18
CA ALA A 81 9.29 -11.53 -13.78
C ALA A 81 9.84 -12.58 -12.79
N ALA A 82 9.73 -12.35 -11.48
CA ALA A 82 10.10 -13.34 -10.45
C ALA A 82 9.15 -14.55 -10.43
N ARG A 83 7.99 -14.49 -11.09
CA ARG A 83 6.98 -15.56 -11.15
C ARG A 83 6.50 -16.05 -9.77
N CYS A 84 6.59 -15.19 -8.75
CA CYS A 84 6.09 -15.45 -7.40
C CYS A 84 4.70 -14.84 -7.20
N ASP A 85 3.78 -15.07 -8.13
CA ASP A 85 2.48 -14.36 -8.18
C ASP A 85 1.62 -14.61 -6.94
N GLU A 86 1.62 -15.84 -6.42
CA GLU A 86 0.92 -16.20 -5.18
C GLU A 86 1.44 -15.41 -3.97
N LEU A 87 2.76 -15.20 -3.89
CA LEU A 87 3.39 -14.42 -2.83
C LEU A 87 3.04 -12.94 -2.93
N LEU A 88 2.93 -12.41 -4.15
CA LEU A 88 2.47 -11.03 -4.38
C LEU A 88 1.02 -10.85 -3.90
N VAL A 89 0.14 -11.77 -4.28
CA VAL A 89 -1.27 -11.79 -3.85
C VAL A 89 -1.34 -11.88 -2.32
N TYR A 90 -0.62 -12.82 -1.72
CA TYR A 90 -0.55 -12.98 -0.28
C TYR A 90 -0.11 -11.69 0.42
N HIS A 91 0.94 -11.03 -0.07
CA HIS A 91 1.46 -9.83 0.58
C HIS A 91 0.50 -8.64 0.50
N PHE A 92 -0.17 -8.42 -0.63
CA PHE A 92 -1.17 -7.36 -0.73
C PHE A 92 -2.41 -7.64 0.12
N ASN A 93 -2.86 -8.89 0.18
CA ASN A 93 -3.91 -9.31 1.10
C ASN A 93 -3.49 -9.12 2.56
N TYR A 94 -2.26 -9.49 2.91
CA TYR A 94 -1.71 -9.30 4.24
C TYR A 94 -1.72 -7.82 4.65
N ILE A 95 -1.36 -6.91 3.75
CA ILE A 95 -1.48 -5.48 4.01
C ILE A 95 -2.94 -5.12 4.27
N ALA A 96 -3.86 -5.48 3.38
CA ALA A 96 -5.27 -5.16 3.54
C ALA A 96 -5.84 -5.70 4.87
N ASP A 97 -5.52 -6.96 5.23
CA ASP A 97 -6.00 -7.62 6.45
C ASP A 97 -5.47 -6.97 7.73
N VAL A 98 -4.22 -6.50 7.76
CA VAL A 98 -3.67 -5.77 8.92
C VAL A 98 -4.37 -4.43 9.07
N TRP A 99 -4.57 -3.70 7.97
CA TRP A 99 -5.20 -2.39 8.05
C TRP A 99 -6.71 -2.49 8.31
N ASP A 100 -7.40 -3.49 7.77
CA ASP A 100 -8.78 -3.84 8.14
C ASP A 100 -8.87 -4.16 9.64
N ASN A 101 -7.90 -4.88 10.23
CA ASN A 101 -7.88 -5.14 11.68
C ASN A 101 -7.66 -3.87 12.51
N ILE A 102 -6.85 -2.93 12.02
CA ILE A 102 -6.53 -1.69 12.72
C ILE A 102 -7.72 -0.72 12.67
N VAL A 103 -8.21 -0.38 11.47
CA VAL A 103 -9.26 0.64 11.31
C VAL A 103 -10.67 0.07 11.27
N GLY A 104 -10.83 -1.24 11.10
CA GLY A 104 -12.13 -1.90 10.96
C GLY A 104 -12.72 -1.75 9.56
N HIS A 105 -14.00 -2.08 9.43
CA HIS A 105 -14.78 -1.91 8.19
C HIS A 105 -15.49 -0.54 8.11
N ASP A 106 -14.91 0.48 8.75
CA ASP A 106 -15.45 1.85 8.75
C ASP A 106 -14.77 2.66 7.64
N ASP A 107 -15.54 3.01 6.60
CA ASP A 107 -15.03 3.72 5.43
C ASP A 107 -14.48 5.11 5.76
N GLU A 108 -15.00 5.78 6.78
CA GLU A 108 -14.47 7.08 7.24
C GLU A 108 -13.08 6.90 7.84
N LEU A 109 -12.89 5.88 8.69
CA LEU A 109 -11.59 5.58 9.28
C LEU A 109 -10.57 5.10 8.24
N LYS A 110 -11.00 4.34 7.23
CA LYS A 110 -10.14 3.93 6.10
C LYS A 110 -9.63 5.14 5.31
N ALA A 111 -10.51 6.11 5.04
CA ALA A 111 -10.16 7.32 4.32
C ALA A 111 -9.16 8.21 5.10
N CYS A 112 -9.18 8.15 6.44
CA CYS A 112 -8.25 8.86 7.32
C CYS A 112 -6.87 8.19 7.48
N VAL A 113 -6.59 7.09 6.78
CA VAL A 113 -5.25 6.49 6.78
C VAL A 113 -4.31 7.36 5.92
N ASP A 114 -3.57 8.23 6.59
CA ASP A 114 -2.62 9.16 5.99
C ASP A 114 -1.21 8.58 5.81
N ILE A 115 -0.38 9.29 5.02
CA ILE A 115 0.95 8.84 4.60
C ILE A 115 1.90 8.75 5.82
N GLU A 116 1.85 9.76 6.69
CA GLU A 116 2.71 9.88 7.87
C GLU A 116 2.41 8.76 8.88
N SER A 117 1.13 8.47 9.13
CA SER A 117 0.71 7.37 9.99
C SER A 117 1.18 6.01 9.48
N VAL A 118 1.02 5.74 8.17
CA VAL A 118 1.55 4.52 7.54
C VAL A 118 3.07 4.46 7.71
N ALA A 119 3.78 5.55 7.48
CA ALA A 119 5.23 5.62 7.57
C ALA A 119 5.75 5.42 9.01
N PHE A 120 5.04 5.91 10.02
CA PHE A 120 5.41 5.72 11.42
C PHE A 120 5.07 4.34 11.97
N LEU A 121 4.03 3.70 11.43
CA LEU A 121 3.58 2.38 11.87
C LEU A 121 4.29 1.22 11.16
N GLN A 122 4.68 1.38 9.90
CA GLN A 122 5.31 0.29 9.16
C GLN A 122 6.53 -0.31 9.87
N PHE A 123 6.69 -1.63 9.76
CA PHE A 123 7.73 -2.43 10.44
C PHE A 123 7.63 -2.53 11.96
N ARG A 124 6.62 -1.95 12.60
CA ARG A 124 6.42 -2.10 14.05
C ARG A 124 5.66 -3.37 14.41
N ALA A 125 6.01 -3.95 15.56
CA ALA A 125 5.37 -5.12 16.13
C ALA A 125 4.86 -4.81 17.56
N PRO A 126 3.73 -4.09 17.72
CA PRO A 126 3.25 -3.57 19.02
C PRO A 126 2.99 -4.61 20.10
N SER A 127 2.66 -5.84 19.71
CA SER A 127 2.42 -6.98 20.60
C SER A 127 3.71 -7.65 21.08
N ALA A 128 4.77 -7.62 20.26
CA ALA A 128 6.04 -8.30 20.54
C ALA A 128 7.14 -7.35 21.05
N SER A 129 7.02 -6.04 20.79
CA SER A 129 8.05 -5.03 21.10
C SER A 129 7.49 -3.96 22.05
N LEU A 130 8.02 -3.94 23.28
CA LEU A 130 7.67 -2.89 24.26
C LEU A 130 8.05 -1.48 23.76
N ALA A 131 9.11 -1.36 22.96
CA ALA A 131 9.53 -0.09 22.38
C ALA A 131 8.49 0.40 21.36
N ASP A 132 8.03 -0.47 20.45
CA ASP A 132 6.99 -0.14 19.48
C ASP A 132 5.67 0.19 20.17
N ARG A 133 5.31 -0.57 21.19
CA ARG A 133 4.11 -0.33 22.01
C ARG A 133 4.14 1.08 22.62
N LYS A 134 5.25 1.44 23.29
CA LYS A 134 5.41 2.76 23.90
C LYS A 134 5.38 3.89 22.86
N PHE A 135 6.00 3.68 21.71
CA PHE A 135 5.96 4.63 20.60
C PHE A 135 4.52 4.86 20.12
N ILE A 136 3.76 3.78 19.86
CA ILE A 136 2.38 3.88 19.37
C ILE A 136 1.48 4.56 20.39
N VAL A 137 1.59 4.21 21.68
CA VAL A 137 0.84 4.87 22.76
C VAL A 137 1.08 6.37 22.74
N LYS A 138 2.36 6.79 22.78
CA LYS A 138 2.73 8.21 22.78
C LYS A 138 2.23 8.93 21.53
N SER A 139 2.40 8.32 20.36
CA SER A 139 2.01 8.95 19.08
C SER A 139 0.50 9.05 18.91
N MET A 140 -0.29 8.11 19.44
CA MET A 140 -1.75 8.22 19.50
C MET A 140 -2.19 9.32 20.49
N ASP A 141 -1.56 9.40 21.66
CA ASP A 141 -1.91 10.36 22.72
C ASP A 141 -1.57 11.81 22.33
N CYS A 142 -0.50 12.00 21.56
CA CYS A 142 -0.09 13.30 21.01
C CYS A 142 -0.76 13.64 19.66
N SER A 143 -1.71 12.84 19.18
CA SER A 143 -2.35 13.01 17.86
C SER A 143 -1.39 13.10 16.68
N ILE A 144 -0.24 12.44 16.79
CA ILE A 144 0.73 12.30 15.69
C ILE A 144 0.23 11.23 14.70
N LEU A 145 -0.37 10.15 15.22
CA LEU A 145 -1.02 9.13 14.40
C LEU A 145 -2.50 9.49 14.20
N PHE A 146 -2.92 9.34 12.94
CA PHE A 146 -4.26 9.62 12.41
C PHE A 146 -4.77 10.99 12.86
N PRO A 147 -4.11 12.09 12.46
CA PRO A 147 -4.44 13.43 12.94
C PRO A 147 -5.85 13.88 12.54
N ASP A 148 -6.37 13.39 11.41
CA ASP A 148 -7.72 13.73 10.92
C ASP A 148 -8.85 13.09 11.75
N ILE A 149 -8.52 12.15 12.65
CA ILE A 149 -9.50 11.44 13.48
C ILE A 149 -9.59 12.13 14.85
N SER A 150 -10.61 12.97 15.02
CA SER A 150 -10.82 13.73 16.27
C SER A 150 -11.73 13.03 17.29
N SER A 151 -12.56 12.07 16.88
CA SER A 151 -13.50 11.36 17.76
C SER A 151 -12.74 10.57 18.84
N LYS A 152 -12.94 10.93 20.12
CA LYS A 152 -12.29 10.23 21.26
C LYS A 152 -12.57 8.73 21.25
N HIS A 153 -13.79 8.33 20.89
CA HIS A 153 -14.18 6.93 20.77
C HIS A 153 -13.37 6.22 19.68
N HIS A 154 -13.31 6.79 18.46
CA HIS A 154 -12.54 6.19 17.37
C HIS A 154 -11.04 6.16 17.66
N ARG A 155 -10.49 7.21 18.27
CA ARG A 155 -9.08 7.24 18.66
C ARG A 155 -8.73 6.14 19.66
N GLN A 156 -9.57 5.95 20.68
CA GLN A 156 -9.35 4.88 21.65
C GLN A 156 -9.46 3.50 21.00
N LEU A 157 -10.48 3.28 20.16
CA LEU A 157 -10.68 2.03 19.42
C LEU A 157 -9.49 1.69 18.52
N LEU A 158 -8.98 2.67 17.76
CA LEU A 158 -7.79 2.51 16.92
C LEU A 158 -6.56 2.18 17.75
N LYS A 159 -6.36 2.87 18.87
CA LYS A 159 -5.25 2.62 19.78
C LYS A 159 -5.30 1.18 20.29
N ASP A 160 -6.46 0.72 20.75
CA ASP A 160 -6.60 -0.65 21.27
C ASP A 160 -6.34 -1.71 20.20
N ARG A 161 -6.86 -1.51 18.98
CA ARG A 161 -6.62 -2.41 17.83
C ARG A 161 -5.16 -2.43 17.39
N LEU A 162 -4.50 -1.28 17.30
CA LEU A 162 -3.06 -1.19 17.01
C LEU A 162 -2.25 -1.98 18.04
N LEU A 163 -2.56 -1.80 19.33
CA LEU A 163 -1.83 -2.45 20.41
C LEU A 163 -2.09 -3.96 20.53
N ALA A 164 -3.17 -4.43 19.91
CA ALA A 164 -3.55 -5.84 19.83
C ALA A 164 -3.03 -6.54 18.56
N GLU A 165 -2.56 -5.80 17.54
CA GLU A 165 -2.05 -6.41 16.30
C GLU A 165 -0.82 -7.28 16.59
N THR A 166 -0.96 -8.57 16.27
CA THR A 166 0.03 -9.60 16.55
C THR A 166 1.11 -9.70 15.48
N ARG A 167 0.86 -9.10 14.31
CA ARG A 167 1.73 -9.16 13.13
C ARG A 167 2.51 -7.85 12.98
N ILE A 168 3.58 -7.90 12.18
CA ILE A 168 4.36 -6.69 11.85
C ILE A 168 3.51 -5.81 10.95
N ILE A 169 3.27 -4.56 11.32
CA ILE A 169 2.43 -3.66 10.52
C ILE A 169 3.08 -3.44 9.14
N PRO A 170 2.43 -3.85 8.04
CA PRO A 170 3.01 -3.77 6.71
C PRO A 170 2.53 -2.52 5.97
N SER A 171 3.16 -2.24 4.84
CA SER A 171 2.78 -1.17 3.91
C SER A 171 3.25 -1.51 2.49
N LEU A 172 2.73 -0.80 1.47
CA LEU A 172 3.27 -0.90 0.11
C LEU A 172 4.76 -0.54 0.04
N ALA A 173 5.27 0.33 0.91
CA ALA A 173 6.70 0.59 1.00
C ALA A 173 7.48 -0.58 1.61
N THR A 174 6.92 -1.31 2.58
CA THR A 174 7.54 -2.54 3.09
C THR A 174 7.56 -3.65 2.04
N TRP A 175 6.50 -3.75 1.24
CA TRP A 175 6.42 -4.67 0.11
C TRP A 175 7.55 -4.40 -0.89
N GLU A 176 7.74 -3.15 -1.32
CA GLU A 176 8.82 -2.76 -2.23
C GLU A 176 10.20 -3.15 -1.70
N LYS A 177 10.43 -3.05 -0.38
CA LYS A 177 11.68 -3.47 0.25
C LYS A 177 11.82 -5.00 0.24
N ASN A 178 10.78 -5.72 0.63
CA ASN A 178 10.77 -7.19 0.69
C ASN A 178 10.94 -7.82 -0.69
N MET A 179 10.35 -7.23 -1.73
CA MET A 179 10.48 -7.73 -3.10
C MET A 179 11.90 -7.73 -3.63
N LYS A 180 12.79 -6.87 -3.12
CA LYS A 180 14.21 -6.91 -3.50
C LYS A 180 14.85 -8.24 -3.10
N TYR A 181 14.56 -8.73 -1.90
CA TYR A 181 15.09 -9.99 -1.39
C TYR A 181 14.44 -11.19 -2.10
N ILE A 182 13.12 -11.15 -2.29
CA ILE A 182 12.37 -12.22 -3.00
C ILE A 182 12.92 -12.41 -4.40
N ARG A 183 13.16 -11.32 -5.15
CA ARG A 183 13.69 -11.40 -6.50
C ARG A 183 15.08 -12.03 -6.56
N ILE A 184 15.95 -11.72 -5.60
CA ILE A 184 17.29 -12.33 -5.50
C ILE A 184 17.17 -13.82 -5.18
N GLY A 185 16.30 -14.19 -4.23
CA GLY A 185 16.06 -15.60 -3.90
C GLY A 185 15.53 -16.39 -5.10
N ALA A 186 14.54 -15.85 -5.80
CA ALA A 186 13.95 -16.47 -6.98
C ALA A 186 14.97 -16.66 -8.12
N SER A 187 15.87 -15.69 -8.36
CA SER A 187 16.89 -15.85 -9.39
C SER A 187 17.89 -16.94 -9.05
N ILE A 188 18.35 -17.01 -7.79
CA ILE A 188 19.27 -18.06 -7.34
C ILE A 188 18.62 -19.44 -7.50
N ILE A 189 17.36 -19.58 -7.09
CA ILE A 189 16.64 -20.85 -7.19
C ILE A 189 16.48 -21.26 -8.67
N ALA A 190 16.11 -20.33 -9.55
CA ALA A 190 15.94 -20.60 -10.98
C ALA A 190 17.25 -21.01 -11.69
N GLU A 191 18.42 -20.64 -11.17
CA GLU A 191 19.72 -21.08 -11.69
C GLU A 191 20.09 -22.52 -11.26
N HIS A 192 19.41 -23.09 -10.26
CA HIS A 192 19.73 -24.39 -9.66
C HIS A 192 18.62 -25.44 -9.81
N ILE A 193 17.61 -25.18 -10.65
CA ILE A 193 16.55 -26.12 -11.05
C ILE A 193 16.62 -26.31 -12.57
#